data_AF-A0A2N2L0Y7-F1
#
_entry.id   AF-A0A2N2L0Y7-F1
#
_cell.length_a   1.000
_cell.length_b   1.000
_cell.length_c   1.000
_cell.angle_alpha   90.00
_cell.angle_beta   90.00
_cell.angle_gamma   90.00
#
_symmetry.space_group_name_H-M   'P 1'
#
loop_
_entity.id
_entity.type
_entity.pdbx_description
1 polymer ?
#
loop_
_entity_poly.entity_id
_entity_poly.type
_entity_poly.pdbx_seq_one_letter_code
_entity_poly.pdbx_strand_id
1 'polypeptide(L)'
;MLDYGKENWLIIQFIDGFPYVDARRSIDYCLLGKTIAGFHNATRAKDQVLCHIDNNPKNILLKTGQYYLIDFEDSEMAAPETDLSHLVLFWLGIIDPREIEPAFKAFISGYRSLAPLNPELWLHALEHSRQRFVQRREAHAKPIHASLQKPEILFHTFALD
;
A
#
# COMPACT_ATOMS: atom_id res chain seq x y z
N MET A 1 13.91 14.55 -16.34
CA MET A 1 15.35 14.65 -16.64
C MET A 1 16.07 14.15 -15.41
N LEU A 2 16.72 13.00 -15.49
CA LEU A 2 17.54 12.49 -14.40
C LEU A 2 18.92 13.13 -14.53
N ASP A 3 19.37 13.85 -13.51
CA ASP A 3 20.72 14.44 -13.44
C ASP A 3 21.48 13.75 -12.29
N TYR A 4 22.71 13.31 -12.56
CA TYR A 4 23.54 12.57 -11.61
C TYR A 4 24.71 13.46 -11.15
N GLY A 5 24.57 14.03 -9.95
CA GLY A 5 25.64 14.77 -9.28
C GLY A 5 26.65 13.87 -8.57
N LYS A 6 27.77 14.46 -8.12
CA LYS A 6 28.83 13.80 -7.31
C LYS A 6 28.37 13.32 -5.91
N GLU A 7 27.18 13.72 -5.51
CA GLU A 7 26.41 13.21 -4.38
C GLU A 7 25.12 12.61 -4.96
N ASN A 8 24.63 11.49 -4.41
CA ASN A 8 23.53 10.68 -4.98
C ASN A 8 22.16 11.39 -4.90
N TRP A 9 22.02 12.54 -5.55
CA TRP A 9 20.76 13.27 -5.67
C TRP A 9 20.04 12.84 -6.95
N LEU A 10 18.75 12.54 -6.83
CA LEU A 10 17.87 12.31 -7.97
C LEU A 10 16.88 13.49 -8.05
N ILE A 11 16.88 14.18 -9.19
CA ILE A 11 15.87 15.20 -9.48
C ILE A 11 14.72 14.55 -10.25
N ILE A 12 13.55 14.54 -9.65
CA ILE A 12 12.32 14.00 -10.24
C ILE A 12 11.28 15.11 -10.44
N GLN A 13 10.27 14.82 -11.25
CA GLN A 13 9.17 15.76 -11.46
C GLN A 13 8.40 15.98 -10.16
N PHE A 14 8.15 17.25 -9.82
CA PHE A 14 7.29 17.59 -8.70
C PHE A 14 5.82 17.25 -9.01
N ILE A 15 5.19 16.52 -8.09
CA ILE A 15 3.77 16.19 -8.15
C ILE A 15 3.04 17.10 -7.17
N ASP A 16 2.37 18.12 -7.69
CA ASP A 16 1.52 19.02 -6.91
C ASP A 16 0.22 18.32 -6.47
N GLY A 17 0.32 17.45 -5.47
CA GLY A 17 -0.75 16.70 -4.84
C GLY A 17 -0.55 16.64 -3.32
N PHE A 18 -1.53 16.07 -2.61
CA PHE A 18 -1.47 15.88 -1.15
C PHE A 18 -1.59 14.40 -0.81
N PRO A 19 -1.05 13.93 0.33
CA PRO A 19 -1.25 12.57 0.79
C PRO A 19 -2.73 12.19 0.74
N TYR A 20 -3.07 11.05 0.14
CA TYR A 20 -4.48 10.75 -0.15
C TYR A 20 -5.37 10.65 1.10
N VAL A 21 -4.78 10.34 2.26
CA VAL A 21 -5.49 10.28 3.54
C VAL A 21 -5.84 11.65 4.09
N ASP A 22 -5.16 12.70 3.65
CA ASP A 22 -5.45 14.09 4.00
C ASP A 22 -6.52 14.69 3.07
N ALA A 23 -7.05 13.90 2.12
CA ALA A 23 -8.13 14.32 1.25
C ALA A 23 -9.36 14.70 2.09
N ARG A 24 -9.81 15.96 1.98
CA ARG A 24 -11.09 16.40 2.56
C ARG A 24 -12.32 15.72 1.91
N ARG A 25 -12.12 14.96 0.82
CA ARG A 25 -13.14 14.20 0.11
C ARG A 25 -12.98 12.71 0.43
N SER A 26 -14.06 11.94 0.27
CA SER A 26 -14.02 10.48 0.39
C SER A 26 -12.94 9.88 -0.50
N ILE A 27 -12.11 9.01 0.07
CA ILE A 27 -11.07 8.27 -0.63
C ILE A 27 -11.74 7.26 -1.58
N ASP A 28 -11.34 7.26 -2.86
CA ASP A 28 -11.76 6.23 -3.82
C ASP A 28 -10.81 5.03 -3.72
N TYR A 29 -11.16 4.09 -2.83
CA TYR A 29 -10.38 2.88 -2.59
C TYR A 29 -10.34 1.95 -3.82
N CYS A 30 -11.40 1.91 -4.63
CA CYS A 30 -11.43 1.09 -5.84
C CYS A 30 -10.42 1.59 -6.87
N LEU A 31 -10.38 2.90 -7.10
CA LEU A 31 -9.37 3.51 -7.96
C LEU A 31 -7.96 3.33 -7.40
N LEU A 32 -7.76 3.43 -6.08
CA LEU A 32 -6.46 3.18 -5.47
C LEU A 32 -5.98 1.74 -5.73
N GLY A 33 -6.87 0.75 -5.59
CA GLY A 33 -6.57 -0.64 -5.91
C GLY A 33 -6.18 -0.83 -7.37
N LYS A 34 -6.88 -0.16 -8.29
CA LYS A 34 -6.53 -0.17 -9.72
C LYS A 34 -5.17 0.47 -10.00
N THR A 35 -4.85 1.59 -9.35
CA THR A 35 -3.54 2.25 -9.50
C THR A 35 -2.40 1.32 -9.08
N ILE A 36 -2.50 0.70 -7.90
CA ILE A 36 -1.45 -0.21 -7.41
C ILE A 36 -1.35 -1.46 -8.29
N ALA A 37 -2.48 -2.02 -8.73
CA ALA A 37 -2.47 -3.13 -9.68
C ALA A 37 -1.80 -2.76 -11.02
N GLY A 38 -2.04 -1.54 -11.51
CA GLY A 38 -1.37 -1.01 -12.71
C GLY A 38 0.15 -0.93 -12.53
N PHE A 39 0.61 -0.42 -11.39
CA PHE A 39 2.03 -0.39 -11.03
C PHE A 39 2.65 -1.80 -10.96
N HIS A 40 2.02 -2.73 -10.23
CA HIS A 40 2.48 -4.11 -10.13
C HIS A 40 2.51 -4.83 -11.48
N ASN A 41 1.51 -4.62 -12.33
CA ASN A 41 1.46 -5.25 -13.64
C ASN A 41 2.53 -4.72 -14.60
N ALA A 42 2.98 -3.47 -14.44
CA ALA A 42 4.05 -2.90 -15.26
C ALA A 42 5.41 -3.61 -15.04
N THR A 43 5.58 -4.32 -13.92
CA THR A 43 6.84 -4.95 -13.50
C THR A 43 6.69 -6.47 -13.27
N ARG A 44 5.54 -7.04 -13.61
CA ARG A 44 5.21 -8.43 -13.30
C ARG A 44 6.16 -9.41 -13.98
N ALA A 45 6.76 -10.29 -13.19
CA ALA A 45 7.58 -11.40 -13.62
C ALA A 45 7.18 -12.66 -12.84
N LYS A 46 6.50 -13.61 -13.52
CA LYS A 46 5.89 -14.79 -12.89
C LYS A 46 4.93 -14.37 -11.76
N ASP A 47 5.15 -14.86 -10.55
CA ASP A 47 4.35 -14.60 -9.35
C ASP A 47 4.86 -13.40 -8.54
N GLN A 48 5.88 -12.69 -9.03
CA GLN A 48 6.44 -11.52 -8.39
C GLN A 48 6.16 -10.24 -9.18
N VAL A 49 6.07 -9.15 -8.45
CA VAL A 49 5.91 -7.78 -8.94
C VAL A 49 6.88 -6.89 -8.19
N LEU A 50 7.24 -5.73 -8.75
CA LEU A 50 7.89 -4.70 -7.97
C LEU A 50 6.86 -4.16 -6.98
N CYS A 51 7.05 -4.45 -5.70
CA CYS A 51 6.24 -3.91 -4.62
C CYS A 51 6.84 -2.59 -4.16
N HIS A 52 6.00 -1.64 -3.78
CA HIS A 52 6.45 -0.35 -3.28
C HIS A 52 7.16 -0.47 -1.92
N ILE A 53 6.68 -1.39 -1.09
CA ILE A 53 7.08 -1.71 0.28
C ILE A 53 6.84 -0.58 1.27
N ASP A 54 7.26 0.66 0.99
CA ASP A 54 6.94 1.81 1.84
C ASP A 54 5.61 2.47 1.48
N ASN A 55 4.53 1.71 1.61
CA ASN A 55 3.15 2.17 1.39
C ASN A 55 2.61 3.07 2.52
N ASN A 56 3.48 3.84 3.17
CA ASN A 56 3.06 4.89 4.08
C ASN A 56 2.09 5.83 3.34
N PRO A 57 0.94 6.22 3.92
CA PRO A 57 -0.01 7.08 3.22
C PRO A 57 0.54 8.41 2.70
N LYS A 58 1.67 8.88 3.26
CA LYS A 58 2.40 10.06 2.77
C LYS A 58 3.07 9.86 1.40
N ASN A 59 3.36 8.61 1.04
CA ASN A 59 4.02 8.22 -0.20
C ASN A 59 3.02 7.95 -1.33
N ILE A 60 1.73 8.21 -1.10
CA ILE A 60 0.67 8.09 -2.09
C ILE A 60 -0.06 9.42 -2.17
N LEU A 61 0.18 10.17 -3.25
CA LEU A 61 -0.41 11.48 -3.46
C LEU A 61 -1.69 11.38 -4.28
N LEU A 62 -2.70 12.17 -3.92
CA LEU A 62 -3.91 12.38 -4.71
C LEU A 62 -3.83 13.73 -5.42
N LYS A 63 -3.96 13.72 -6.74
CA LYS A 63 -4.05 14.93 -7.57
C LYS A 63 -5.09 14.73 -8.66
N THR A 64 -6.03 15.66 -8.76
CA THR A 64 -7.08 15.67 -9.81
C THR A 64 -7.78 14.31 -10.00
N GLY A 65 -8.05 13.59 -8.91
CA GLY A 65 -8.71 12.29 -8.94
C GLY A 65 -7.82 11.13 -9.41
N GLN A 66 -6.50 11.28 -9.38
CA GLN A 66 -5.53 10.24 -9.70
C GLN A 66 -4.56 10.06 -8.54
N TYR A 67 -4.16 8.81 -8.30
CA TYR A 67 -3.15 8.46 -7.30
C TYR A 67 -1.77 8.38 -7.94
N TYR A 68 -0.77 8.92 -7.25
CA TYR A 68 0.63 8.90 -7.63
C TYR A 68 1.43 8.27 -6.50
N LEU A 69 2.18 7.22 -6.81
CA LEU A 69 3.14 6.61 -5.92
C LEU A 69 4.45 7.39 -6.01
N ILE A 70 5.06 7.68 -4.86
CA ILE A 70 6.36 8.36 -4.75
C ILE A 70 7.23 7.63 -3.73
N ASP A 71 8.53 7.91 -3.74
CA ASP A 71 9.46 7.37 -2.75
C ASP A 71 9.63 5.83 -2.83
N PHE A 72 10.24 5.40 -3.93
CA PHE A 72 10.46 3.98 -4.26
C PHE A 72 11.78 3.41 -3.71
N GLU A 73 12.41 4.07 -2.74
CA GLU A 73 13.75 3.68 -2.25
C GLU A 73 13.78 2.27 -1.65
N ASP A 74 12.68 1.86 -1.02
CA ASP A 74 12.52 0.56 -0.36
C ASP A 74 11.88 -0.51 -1.27
N SER A 75 11.62 -0.21 -2.54
CA SER A 75 10.91 -1.13 -3.44
C SER A 75 11.67 -2.43 -3.67
N GLU A 76 10.96 -3.56 -3.63
CA GLU A 76 11.54 -4.90 -3.77
C GLU A 76 10.65 -5.81 -4.63
N MET A 77 11.25 -6.82 -5.28
CA MET A 77 10.47 -7.84 -5.97
C MET A 77 9.87 -8.82 -4.95
N ALA A 78 8.55 -8.84 -4.85
CA ALA A 78 7.83 -9.71 -3.93
C ALA A 78 6.45 -10.12 -4.49
N ALA A 79 5.73 -10.93 -3.73
CA ALA A 79 4.33 -11.21 -4.02
C ALA A 79 3.50 -9.92 -3.79
N PRO A 80 2.50 -9.62 -4.64
CA PRO A 80 1.70 -8.41 -4.49
C PRO A 80 1.01 -8.33 -3.12
N GLU A 81 0.62 -9.46 -2.53
CA GLU A 81 0.01 -9.56 -1.21
C GLU A 81 0.86 -8.92 -0.11
N THR A 82 2.19 -8.95 -0.25
CA THR A 82 3.12 -8.28 0.68
C THR A 82 2.86 -6.77 0.69
N ASP A 83 2.74 -6.17 -0.49
CA ASP A 83 2.55 -4.72 -0.61
C ASP A 83 1.17 -4.28 -0.14
N LEU A 84 0.15 -5.03 -0.54
CA LEU A 84 -1.25 -4.77 -0.22
C LEU A 84 -1.52 -4.93 1.28
N SER A 85 -0.99 -5.99 1.89
CA SER A 85 -1.15 -6.21 3.34
C SER A 85 -0.48 -5.10 4.15
N HIS A 86 0.69 -4.62 3.73
CA HIS A 86 1.37 -3.52 4.40
C HIS A 86 0.57 -2.21 4.35
N LEU A 87 -0.02 -1.87 3.19
CA LEU A 87 -0.89 -0.68 3.06
C LEU A 87 -2.11 -0.75 4.00
N VAL A 88 -2.74 -1.91 4.11
CA VAL A 88 -3.91 -2.11 4.97
C VAL A 88 -3.57 -1.99 6.46
N LEU A 89 -2.36 -2.37 6.87
CA LEU A 89 -1.90 -2.16 8.26
C LEU A 89 -1.83 -0.68 8.62
N PHE A 90 -1.47 0.21 7.67
CA PHE A 90 -1.59 1.65 7.90
C PHE A 90 -3.05 2.07 8.05
N TRP A 91 -3.95 1.52 7.25
CA TRP A 91 -5.38 1.87 7.29
C TRP A 91 -6.01 1.55 8.64
N LEU A 92 -5.66 0.42 9.23
CA LEU A 92 -6.11 0.04 10.58
C LEU A 92 -5.73 1.07 11.66
N GLY A 93 -4.68 1.87 11.44
CA GLY A 93 -4.26 2.93 12.35
C GLY A 93 -4.86 4.31 12.09
N ILE A 94 -5.54 4.52 10.97
CA ILE A 94 -5.96 5.87 10.51
C ILE A 94 -7.44 5.98 10.11
N ILE A 95 -8.06 4.88 9.63
CA ILE A 95 -9.45 4.85 9.18
C ILE A 95 -10.36 4.50 10.37
N ASP A 96 -11.59 5.03 10.39
CA ASP A 96 -12.62 4.61 11.34
C ASP A 96 -12.84 3.09 11.23
N PRO A 97 -12.85 2.32 12.33
CA PRO A 97 -13.09 0.88 12.31
C PRO A 97 -14.38 0.44 11.61
N ARG A 98 -15.38 1.32 11.48
CA ARG A 98 -16.64 1.04 10.77
C ARG A 98 -16.50 1.16 9.26
N GLU A 99 -15.48 1.86 8.77
CA GLU A 99 -15.24 2.14 7.36
C GLU A 99 -14.15 1.24 6.75
N ILE A 100 -13.35 0.56 7.59
CA ILE A 100 -12.22 -0.25 7.13
C ILE A 100 -12.62 -1.42 6.22
N GLU A 101 -13.71 -2.11 6.55
CA GLU A 101 -14.20 -3.25 5.78
C GLU A 101 -14.73 -2.82 4.40
N PRO A 102 -15.65 -1.83 4.30
CA PRO A 102 -16.05 -1.26 3.02
C PRO A 102 -14.86 -0.77 2.18
N ALA A 103 -13.90 -0.08 2.81
CA ALA A 103 -12.70 0.42 2.15
C ALA A 103 -11.85 -0.72 1.58
N PHE A 104 -11.57 -1.75 2.39
CA PHE A 104 -10.77 -2.91 1.98
C PHE A 104 -11.46 -3.70 0.85
N LYS A 105 -12.77 -3.90 0.94
CA LYS A 105 -13.55 -4.58 -0.10
C LYS A 105 -13.49 -3.83 -1.44
N ALA A 106 -13.69 -2.52 -1.42
CA ALA A 106 -13.60 -1.69 -2.62
C ALA A 106 -12.17 -1.72 -3.21
N PHE A 107 -11.16 -1.64 -2.37
CA PHE A 107 -9.75 -1.71 -2.76
C PHE A 107 -9.38 -3.03 -3.44
N ILE A 108 -9.66 -4.15 -2.78
CA ILE A 108 -9.36 -5.49 -3.32
C ILE A 108 -10.14 -5.75 -4.61
N SER A 109 -11.40 -5.33 -4.69
CA SER A 109 -12.19 -5.42 -5.93
C SER A 109 -11.54 -4.63 -7.07
N GLY A 110 -11.09 -3.41 -6.81
CA GLY A 110 -10.36 -2.59 -7.77
C GLY A 110 -9.06 -3.26 -8.23
N TYR A 111 -8.27 -3.78 -7.30
CA TYR A 111 -7.02 -4.48 -7.60
C TYR A 111 -7.25 -5.74 -8.44
N ARG A 112 -8.15 -6.63 -8.00
CA ARG A 112 -8.49 -7.90 -8.67
C ARG A 112 -9.04 -7.70 -10.08
N SER A 113 -9.62 -6.54 -10.38
CA SER A 113 -10.09 -6.23 -11.74
C SER A 113 -8.96 -6.12 -12.77
N LEU A 114 -7.70 -5.95 -12.34
CA LEU A 114 -6.54 -5.79 -13.22
C LEU A 114 -5.45 -6.83 -12.99
N ALA A 115 -5.35 -7.42 -11.80
CA ALA A 115 -4.25 -8.30 -11.42
C ALA A 115 -4.74 -9.51 -10.60
N PRO A 116 -4.19 -10.71 -10.84
CA PRO A 116 -4.47 -11.86 -10.00
C PRO A 116 -3.83 -11.70 -8.63
N LEU A 117 -4.46 -12.34 -7.63
CA LEU A 117 -3.96 -12.51 -6.28
C LEU A 117 -4.00 -14.00 -5.93
N ASN A 118 -3.08 -14.42 -5.08
CA ASN A 118 -3.03 -15.77 -4.54
C ASN A 118 -3.54 -15.78 -3.08
N PRO A 119 -4.74 -16.34 -2.82
CA PRO A 119 -5.27 -16.56 -1.48
C PRO A 119 -4.25 -17.16 -0.50
N GLU A 120 -3.47 -18.14 -0.93
CA GLU A 120 -2.55 -18.89 -0.07
C GLU A 120 -1.40 -18.04 0.48
N LEU A 121 -1.07 -16.92 -0.18
CA LEU A 121 0.05 -16.06 0.21
C LEU A 121 -0.34 -15.00 1.24
N TRP A 122 -1.63 -14.71 1.43
CA TRP A 122 -2.07 -13.58 2.26
C TRP A 122 -1.67 -13.70 3.73
N LEU A 123 -1.80 -14.88 4.33
CA LEU A 123 -1.44 -15.07 5.75
C LEU A 123 0.05 -14.85 5.98
N HIS A 124 0.89 -15.41 5.11
CA HIS A 124 2.34 -15.23 5.17
C HIS A 124 2.73 -13.77 4.91
N ALA A 125 2.14 -13.14 3.89
CA ALA A 125 2.36 -11.75 3.55
C ALA A 125 1.97 -10.80 4.70
N LEU A 126 0.81 -11.03 5.31
CA LEU A 126 0.34 -10.24 6.45
C LEU A 126 1.28 -10.34 7.63
N GLU A 127 1.75 -11.53 7.98
CA GLU A 127 2.66 -11.71 9.11
C GLU A 127 3.99 -10.97 8.86
N HIS A 128 4.56 -11.10 7.66
CA HIS A 128 5.78 -10.40 7.29
C HIS A 128 5.59 -8.87 7.31
N SER A 129 4.50 -8.38 6.73
CA SER A 129 4.15 -6.96 6.73
C SER A 129 3.93 -6.42 8.14
N ARG A 130 3.34 -7.22 9.05
CA ARG A 130 3.14 -6.86 10.46
C ARG A 130 4.47 -6.72 11.18
N GLN A 131 5.39 -7.66 11.00
CA GLN A 131 6.72 -7.59 11.60
C GLN A 131 7.47 -6.34 11.13
N ARG A 132 7.49 -6.09 9.82
CA ARG A 132 8.10 -4.89 9.23
C ARG A 132 7.48 -3.60 9.77
N PHE A 133 6.15 -3.55 9.85
CA PHE A 133 5.42 -2.39 10.38
C PHE A 133 5.77 -2.10 11.84
N VAL A 134 5.83 -3.14 12.69
CA VAL A 134 6.22 -3.01 14.10
C VAL A 134 7.66 -2.52 14.22
N GLN A 135 8.60 -3.16 13.52
CA GLN A 135 10.02 -2.78 13.53
C GLN A 135 10.24 -1.32 13.14
N ARG A 136 9.58 -0.85 12.06
CA ARG A 136 9.65 0.57 11.64
C ARG A 136 9.12 1.49 12.74
N ARG A 137 8.01 1.15 13.39
CA ARG A 137 7.47 2.01 14.47
C ARG A 137 8.36 2.07 15.70
N GLU A 138 8.97 0.95 16.08
CA GLU A 138 9.93 0.89 17.17
C GLU A 138 11.17 1.75 16.86
N ALA A 139 11.74 1.61 15.66
CA ALA A 139 12.89 2.39 15.22
C ALA A 139 12.63 3.92 15.20
N HIS A 140 11.38 4.33 14.98
CA HIS A 140 10.95 5.73 14.97
C HIS A 140 10.21 6.18 16.25
N ALA A 141 10.25 5.39 17.32
CA ALA A 141 9.60 5.67 18.60
C ALA A 141 8.10 6.05 18.50
N LYS A 142 7.37 5.43 17.56
CA LYS A 142 5.94 5.66 17.36
C LYS A 142 5.10 4.63 18.12
N PRO A 143 4.00 5.03 18.81
CA PRO A 143 3.17 4.11 19.58
C PRO A 143 2.49 3.08 18.67
N ILE A 144 2.40 1.83 19.10
CA ILE A 144 1.67 0.77 18.38
C ILE A 144 0.17 0.95 18.65
N HIS A 145 -0.64 1.12 17.60
CA HIS A 145 -2.08 1.33 17.77
C HIS A 145 -2.77 0.02 18.17
N ALA A 146 -3.69 0.07 19.15
CA ALA A 146 -4.43 -1.10 19.64
C ALA A 146 -5.30 -1.78 18.56
N SER A 147 -5.62 -1.08 17.46
CA SER A 147 -6.37 -1.61 16.32
C SER A 147 -5.60 -2.64 15.48
N LEU A 148 -4.31 -2.87 15.74
CA LEU A 148 -3.51 -3.91 15.11
C LEU A 148 -3.72 -5.30 15.73
N GLN A 149 -4.64 -5.45 16.68
CA GLN A 149 -4.76 -6.67 17.47
C GLN A 149 -5.37 -7.87 16.73
N LYS A 150 -6.13 -7.67 15.62
CA LYS A 150 -6.73 -8.77 14.82
C LYS A 150 -6.93 -8.44 13.32
N PRO A 151 -5.88 -8.08 12.56
CA PRO A 151 -6.00 -7.80 11.13
C PRO A 151 -6.54 -9.00 10.32
N GLU A 152 -6.33 -10.23 10.80
CA GLU A 152 -6.64 -11.48 10.12
C GLU A 152 -8.12 -11.60 9.77
N ILE A 153 -9.02 -10.98 10.53
CA ILE A 153 -10.46 -10.98 10.27
C ILE A 153 -10.76 -10.36 8.90
N LEU A 154 -10.09 -9.26 8.53
CA LEU A 154 -10.31 -8.61 7.23
C LEU A 154 -9.80 -9.47 6.07
N PHE A 155 -8.65 -10.13 6.25
CA PHE A 155 -8.05 -10.93 5.19
C PHE A 155 -8.79 -12.26 4.99
N HIS A 156 -9.28 -12.89 6.07
CA HIS A 156 -10.08 -14.11 5.97
C HIS A 156 -11.40 -13.91 5.22
N THR A 157 -12.03 -12.75 5.33
CA THR A 157 -13.36 -12.50 4.74
C THR A 157 -13.30 -11.98 3.30
N PHE A 158 -12.20 -11.38 2.84
CA PHE A 158 -12.17 -10.69 1.54
C PHE A 158 -10.98 -11.02 0.64
N ALA A 159 -9.90 -11.55 1.21
CA ALA A 159 -8.66 -11.83 0.49
C ALA A 159 -8.50 -13.32 0.14
N LEU A 160 -9.20 -14.21 0.84
CA LEU A 160 -9.12 -15.67 0.67
C LEU A 160 -10.24 -16.29 -0.18
N ASP A 161 -11.30 -15.54 -0.48
CA ASP A 161 -12.34 -15.90 -1.46
C ASP A 161 -11.94 -15.49 -2.89
#